data_AF-A0A484K6N5-F1
#
_entry.id   AF-A0A484K6N5-F1
#
_cell.length_a   1.000
_cell.length_b   1.000
_cell.length_c   1.000
_cell.angle_alpha   90.00
_cell.angle_beta   90.00
_cell.angle_gamma   90.00
#
_symmetry.space_group_name_H-M   'P 1'
#
loop_
_entity.id
_entity.type
_entity.pdbx_description
1 polymer ?
#
loop_
_entity_poly.entity_id
_entity_poly.type
_entity_poly.pdbx_seq_one_letter_code
_entity_poly.pdbx_strand_id
1 'polypeptide(L)'
;MKIAVEGCMHGDLDNVYATLLHLQDVEKIKIDLLICCGDFQAVRNKKDLESLNVPHKYRTMNSFWKYYSGEKVAPFPTIFIGGNHEASNYMWELYYGGWAAPQIYFLGYAGVIKFGNIRIGGLSGIYKSNHYGLGHFEKLPYNERDIRSIYHVREYDVHKLKQVEEPIDIFLSHDWPVGITDHGDVKSLLRKKPFFEEEIREGTLGSKPAAELLELLRPSYWFSAHLHCKFAALVQHGEDGPTTKFLSLDKCLPGRNFLQVIEIESEPGPHELQYDEEWLAITRKFNSILPLTKRRANYSDARFDIRECRNFVRNKLKLRGAKPFNFVRTVPCHNASQPSANDAFSGHCRNPQTEALLQLLELEYLLDGTSGSRELSGGSTSSSFNYSSEDIPIDDVNDVDDPDEAGDGDSENEQT
;
A
#
# COMPACT_ATOMS: atom_id res chain seq x y z
N MET A 1 -9.59 -22.41 2.33
CA MET A 1 -9.99 -21.17 1.62
C MET A 1 -9.23 -21.09 0.30
N LYS A 2 -9.85 -20.64 -0.79
CA LYS A 2 -9.17 -20.37 -2.07
C LYS A 2 -9.00 -18.87 -2.27
N ILE A 3 -7.75 -18.43 -2.34
CA ILE A 3 -7.39 -17.01 -2.45
C ILE A 3 -6.73 -16.78 -3.80
N ALA A 4 -7.26 -15.84 -4.56
CA ALA A 4 -6.60 -15.33 -5.76
C ALA A 4 -5.62 -14.22 -5.35
N VAL A 5 -4.39 -14.29 -5.83
CA VAL A 5 -3.36 -13.27 -5.64
C VAL A 5 -3.06 -12.65 -7.00
N GLU A 6 -3.07 -11.33 -7.05
CA GLU A 6 -2.82 -10.50 -8.20
C GLU A 6 -1.62 -9.58 -7.93
N GLY A 7 -0.79 -9.35 -8.95
CA GLY A 7 0.40 -8.51 -8.87
C GLY A 7 0.07 -7.00 -8.86
N CYS A 8 0.20 -6.35 -10.01
CA CYS A 8 -0.14 -4.93 -10.21
C CYS A 8 -1.40 -4.77 -11.07
N MET A 9 -2.46 -4.23 -10.46
CA MET A 9 -3.78 -4.11 -11.10
C MET A 9 -3.83 -3.03 -12.19
N HIS A 10 -3.14 -1.90 -12.00
CA HIS A 10 -3.22 -0.68 -12.81
C HIS A 10 -4.65 -0.30 -13.22
N GLY A 11 -5.60 -0.39 -12.28
CA GLY A 11 -6.99 -0.01 -12.48
C GLY A 11 -7.80 -0.94 -13.40
N ASP A 12 -7.25 -2.07 -13.84
CA ASP A 12 -7.88 -3.04 -14.75
C ASP A 12 -8.75 -4.09 -14.03
N LEU A 13 -9.54 -3.65 -13.05
CA LEU A 13 -10.40 -4.51 -12.23
C LEU A 13 -11.39 -5.30 -13.09
N ASP A 14 -11.92 -4.70 -14.16
CA ASP A 14 -12.87 -5.34 -15.06
C ASP A 14 -12.30 -6.64 -15.66
N ASN A 15 -11.06 -6.63 -16.16
CA ASN A 15 -10.44 -7.81 -16.74
C ASN A 15 -10.00 -8.83 -15.70
N VAL A 16 -9.48 -8.39 -14.55
CA VAL A 16 -9.09 -9.30 -13.46
C VAL A 16 -10.32 -10.05 -12.92
N TYR A 17 -11.41 -9.35 -12.65
CA TYR A 17 -12.65 -9.98 -12.19
C TYR A 17 -13.26 -10.90 -13.25
N ALA A 18 -13.29 -10.50 -14.52
CA ALA A 18 -13.76 -11.37 -15.60
C ALA A 18 -12.92 -12.65 -15.72
N THR A 19 -11.60 -12.53 -15.59
CA THR A 19 -10.67 -13.67 -15.62
C THR A 19 -10.94 -14.64 -14.46
N LEU A 20 -11.12 -14.11 -13.25
CA LEU A 20 -11.40 -14.93 -12.07
C LEU A 20 -12.77 -15.62 -12.12
N LEU A 21 -13.80 -14.93 -12.60
CA LEU A 21 -15.12 -15.53 -12.82
C LEU A 21 -15.05 -16.66 -13.85
N HIS A 22 -14.36 -16.44 -14.97
CA HIS A 22 -14.13 -17.48 -15.96
C HIS A 22 -13.36 -18.68 -15.38
N LEU A 23 -12.34 -18.42 -14.56
CA LEU A 23 -11.57 -19.47 -13.89
C LEU A 23 -12.43 -20.30 -12.94
N GLN A 24 -13.31 -19.68 -12.15
CA GLN A 24 -14.28 -20.41 -11.31
C GLN A 24 -15.17 -21.34 -12.14
N ASP A 25 -15.67 -20.84 -13.26
CA ASP A 25 -16.58 -21.59 -14.13
C ASP A 25 -15.88 -22.78 -14.80
N VAL A 26 -14.63 -22.62 -15.21
CA VAL A 26 -13.85 -23.67 -15.88
C VAL A 26 -13.36 -24.71 -14.88
N GLU A 27 -12.72 -24.28 -13.80
CA GLU A 27 -12.08 -25.16 -12.81
C GLU A 27 -13.06 -25.70 -11.75
N LYS A 28 -14.32 -25.23 -11.78
CA LYS A 28 -15.37 -25.58 -10.80
C LYS A 28 -14.92 -25.31 -9.37
N ILE A 29 -14.25 -24.18 -9.17
CA ILE A 29 -13.79 -23.70 -7.87
C ILE A 29 -14.61 -22.49 -7.43
N LYS A 30 -14.65 -22.26 -6.12
CA LYS A 30 -15.10 -21.00 -5.53
C LYS A 30 -13.89 -20.24 -5.01
N ILE A 31 -13.76 -18.98 -5.39
CA ILE A 31 -12.76 -18.04 -4.92
C ILE A 31 -13.39 -17.27 -3.76
N ASP A 32 -12.72 -17.29 -2.61
CA ASP A 32 -13.23 -16.69 -1.38
C ASP A 32 -12.72 -15.25 -1.20
N LEU A 33 -11.52 -14.94 -1.73
CA LEU A 33 -10.84 -13.65 -1.58
C LEU A 33 -9.96 -13.36 -2.79
N LEU A 34 -9.90 -12.10 -3.22
CA LEU A 34 -8.86 -11.55 -4.08
C LEU A 34 -7.92 -10.67 -3.25
N ILE A 35 -6.61 -10.86 -3.41
CA ILE A 35 -5.56 -10.00 -2.86
C ILE A 35 -4.81 -9.34 -4.02
N CYS A 36 -4.69 -8.02 -4.00
CA CYS A 36 -3.86 -7.25 -4.93
C CYS A 36 -2.65 -6.68 -4.19
N CYS A 37 -1.46 -6.88 -4.76
CA CYS A 37 -0.19 -6.52 -4.12
C CYS A 37 0.25 -5.07 -4.41
N GLY A 38 -0.62 -4.24 -5.01
CA GLY A 38 -0.41 -2.81 -5.18
C GLY A 38 -0.66 -2.32 -6.60
N ASP A 39 -0.34 -1.05 -6.83
CA ASP A 39 -0.71 -0.33 -8.05
C ASP A 39 -2.19 -0.53 -8.41
N PHE A 40 -3.05 -0.45 -7.40
CA PHE A 40 -4.48 -0.72 -7.52
C PHE A 40 -5.19 0.34 -8.36
N GLN A 41 -4.76 1.59 -8.26
CA GLN A 41 -5.31 2.77 -8.94
C GLN A 41 -6.78 3.00 -8.61
N ALA A 42 -7.08 3.25 -7.33
CA ALA A 42 -8.42 3.57 -6.83
C ALA A 42 -8.95 4.97 -7.24
N VAL A 43 -8.94 5.29 -8.54
CA VAL A 43 -9.35 6.60 -9.09
C VAL A 43 -10.87 6.73 -9.13
N ARG A 44 -11.44 7.62 -8.30
CA ARG A 44 -12.91 7.82 -8.19
C ARG A 44 -13.44 8.80 -9.22
N ASN A 45 -12.64 9.81 -9.58
CA ASN A 45 -12.99 10.87 -10.52
C ASN A 45 -11.73 11.49 -11.17
N LYS A 46 -11.92 12.46 -12.07
CA LYS A 46 -10.81 13.12 -12.79
C LYS A 46 -9.81 13.84 -11.88
N LYS A 47 -10.24 14.29 -10.70
CA LYS A 47 -9.38 15.02 -9.75
C LYS A 47 -8.37 14.09 -9.09
N ASP A 48 -8.76 12.84 -8.82
CA ASP A 48 -7.85 11.82 -8.32
C ASP A 48 -6.71 11.52 -9.32
N LEU A 49 -6.92 11.73 -10.64
CA LEU A 49 -5.84 11.59 -11.64
C LEU A 49 -4.72 12.62 -11.46
N GLU A 50 -4.98 13.75 -10.80
CA GLU A 50 -3.95 14.73 -10.47
C GLU A 50 -3.08 14.27 -9.29
N SER A 51 -3.59 13.33 -8.49
CA SER A 51 -2.91 12.70 -7.36
C SER A 51 -2.38 11.31 -7.70
N LEU A 52 -2.14 11.03 -8.99
CA LEU A 52 -1.58 9.80 -9.51
C LEU A 52 -0.20 10.08 -10.12
N ASN A 53 0.84 9.43 -9.63
CA ASN A 53 2.21 9.58 -10.15
C ASN A 53 2.42 8.82 -11.47
N VAL A 54 1.69 9.22 -12.51
CA VAL A 54 1.80 8.65 -13.86
C VAL A 54 1.99 9.81 -14.84
N PRO A 55 2.81 9.69 -15.89
CA PRO A 55 2.91 10.74 -16.91
C PRO A 55 1.54 11.10 -17.48
N HIS A 56 1.25 12.39 -17.66
CA HIS A 56 -0.09 12.90 -18.03
C HIS A 56 -0.74 12.16 -19.21
N LYS A 57 0.03 11.81 -20.24
CA LYS A 57 -0.46 11.09 -21.43
C LYS A 57 -0.97 9.67 -21.16
N TYR A 58 -0.56 9.05 -20.05
CA TYR A 58 -0.93 7.68 -19.68
C TYR A 58 -1.98 7.63 -18.56
N ARG A 59 -2.45 8.79 -18.07
CA ARG A 59 -3.48 8.84 -17.02
C ARG A 59 -4.85 8.52 -17.61
N THR A 60 -5.48 7.47 -17.08
CA THR A 60 -6.79 7.00 -17.51
C THR A 60 -7.69 6.73 -16.30
N MET A 61 -9.00 6.96 -16.46
CA MET A 61 -9.98 6.69 -15.40
C MET A 61 -10.12 5.19 -15.08
N ASN A 62 -9.76 4.32 -16.02
CA ASN A 62 -9.93 2.87 -15.97
C ASN A 62 -11.31 2.45 -15.42
N SER A 63 -11.35 1.49 -14.50
CA SER A 63 -12.61 0.83 -14.10
C SER A 63 -13.03 1.06 -12.64
N PHE A 64 -12.13 1.49 -11.73
CA PHE A 64 -12.43 1.58 -10.30
C PHE A 64 -13.65 2.46 -9.96
N TRP A 65 -13.78 3.62 -10.62
CA TRP A 65 -14.89 4.55 -10.36
C TRP A 65 -16.28 3.92 -10.52
N LYS A 66 -16.43 2.87 -11.34
CA LYS A 66 -17.70 2.12 -11.51
C LYS A 66 -18.06 1.30 -10.27
N TYR A 67 -17.04 0.75 -9.59
CA TYR A 67 -17.21 0.02 -8.33
C TYR A 67 -17.46 0.99 -7.17
N TYR A 68 -16.74 2.12 -7.16
CA TYR A 68 -16.97 3.21 -6.20
C TYR A 68 -18.39 3.81 -6.31
N SER A 69 -18.91 3.97 -7.53
CA SER A 69 -20.25 4.53 -7.78
C SER A 69 -21.39 3.56 -7.48
N GLY A 70 -21.11 2.25 -7.48
CA GLY A 70 -22.10 1.18 -7.41
C GLY A 70 -22.69 0.78 -8.77
N GLU A 71 -22.16 1.30 -9.88
CA GLU A 71 -22.52 0.84 -11.24
C GLU A 71 -22.11 -0.63 -11.44
N LYS A 72 -20.99 -1.04 -10.84
CA LYS A 72 -20.55 -2.43 -10.77
C LYS A 72 -20.39 -2.87 -9.32
N VAL A 73 -20.52 -4.17 -9.10
CA VAL A 73 -20.30 -4.83 -7.81
C VAL A 73 -19.08 -5.74 -7.94
N ALA A 74 -18.12 -5.63 -7.02
CA ALA A 74 -16.99 -6.54 -6.99
C ALA A 74 -17.49 -7.96 -6.66
N PRO A 75 -17.16 -8.98 -7.49
CA PRO A 75 -17.69 -10.33 -7.34
C PRO A 75 -17.11 -11.07 -6.13
N PHE A 76 -15.97 -10.62 -5.61
CA PHE A 76 -15.28 -11.21 -4.47
C PHE A 76 -14.90 -10.09 -3.49
N PRO A 77 -14.85 -10.38 -2.17
CA PRO A 77 -14.04 -9.58 -1.26
C PRO A 77 -12.65 -9.39 -1.86
N THR A 78 -12.20 -8.15 -1.93
CA THR A 78 -10.92 -7.76 -2.52
C THR A 78 -10.15 -6.97 -1.48
N ILE A 79 -8.94 -7.39 -1.13
CA ILE A 79 -8.03 -6.67 -0.25
C ILE A 79 -6.85 -6.19 -1.08
N PHE A 80 -6.40 -4.96 -0.86
CA PHE A 80 -5.22 -4.43 -1.54
C PHE A 80 -4.37 -3.56 -0.61
N ILE A 81 -3.07 -3.52 -0.91
CA ILE A 81 -2.12 -2.51 -0.42
C ILE A 81 -1.84 -1.49 -1.54
N GLY A 82 -1.22 -0.37 -1.21
CA GLY A 82 -0.84 0.65 -2.20
C GLY A 82 0.49 0.33 -2.86
N GLY A 83 0.65 0.67 -4.13
CA GLY A 83 1.95 0.74 -4.82
C GLY A 83 2.43 2.18 -5.04
N ASN A 84 3.16 2.42 -6.14
CA ASN A 84 3.60 3.76 -6.55
C ASN A 84 2.62 4.46 -7.51
N HIS A 85 1.73 3.71 -8.15
CA HIS A 85 0.67 4.23 -9.00
C HIS A 85 -0.67 4.19 -8.28
N GLU A 86 -0.90 5.13 -7.37
CA GLU A 86 -2.16 5.22 -6.64
C GLU A 86 -2.83 6.58 -6.77
N ALA A 87 -4.14 6.62 -6.56
CA ALA A 87 -4.85 7.86 -6.21
C ALA A 87 -4.47 8.24 -4.77
N SER A 88 -3.26 8.78 -4.58
CA SER A 88 -2.64 8.97 -3.25
C SER A 88 -3.48 9.86 -2.33
N ASN A 89 -4.22 10.81 -2.90
CA ASN A 89 -5.16 11.63 -2.15
C ASN A 89 -6.26 10.80 -1.49
N TYR A 90 -6.80 9.79 -2.19
CA TYR A 90 -7.82 8.91 -1.64
C TYR A 90 -7.22 7.89 -0.68
N MET A 91 -6.03 7.35 -0.99
CA MET A 91 -5.33 6.43 -0.09
C MET A 91 -5.03 7.10 1.27
N TRP A 92 -4.71 8.40 1.27
CA TRP A 92 -4.53 9.17 2.50
C TRP A 92 -5.80 9.28 3.35
N GLU A 93 -6.98 9.44 2.73
CA GLU A 93 -8.27 9.43 3.45
C GLU A 93 -8.49 8.12 4.24
N LEU A 94 -7.89 7.04 3.75
CA LEU A 94 -7.96 5.68 4.27
C LEU A 94 -6.60 5.21 4.86
N TYR A 95 -5.80 6.13 5.43
CA TYR A 95 -4.49 5.83 6.00
C TYR A 95 -4.50 4.62 6.98
N TYR A 96 -5.53 4.52 7.82
CA TYR A 96 -5.72 3.43 8.80
C TYR A 96 -6.40 2.17 8.22
N GLY A 97 -6.62 2.15 6.91
CA GLY A 97 -7.39 1.12 6.20
C GLY A 97 -8.90 1.37 6.23
N GLY A 98 -9.61 0.79 5.27
CA GLY A 98 -11.06 0.90 5.15
C GLY A 98 -11.58 0.45 3.78
N TRP A 99 -12.90 0.41 3.63
CA TRP A 99 -13.50 0.08 2.33
C TRP A 99 -13.27 1.25 1.36
N ALA A 100 -12.53 0.99 0.29
CA ALA A 100 -12.35 1.91 -0.82
C ALA A 100 -13.58 1.93 -1.74
N ALA A 101 -14.31 0.81 -1.81
CA ALA A 101 -15.61 0.64 -2.44
C ALA A 101 -16.31 -0.59 -1.80
N PRO A 102 -17.60 -0.86 -2.08
CA PRO A 102 -18.24 -2.08 -1.57
C PRO A 102 -17.46 -3.33 -1.97
N GLN A 103 -17.15 -4.20 -0.99
CA GLN A 103 -16.29 -5.39 -1.12
C GLN A 103 -14.82 -5.15 -1.49
N ILE A 104 -14.34 -3.91 -1.59
CA ILE A 104 -12.94 -3.59 -1.89
C ILE A 104 -12.34 -2.85 -0.69
N TYR A 105 -11.42 -3.49 0.02
CA TYR A 105 -10.80 -3.01 1.25
C TYR A 105 -9.34 -2.63 1.03
N PHE A 106 -8.99 -1.37 1.29
CA PHE A 106 -7.61 -0.92 1.37
C PHE A 106 -7.07 -1.24 2.75
N LEU A 107 -5.92 -1.91 2.82
CA LEU A 107 -5.31 -2.30 4.10
C LEU A 107 -4.80 -1.10 4.92
N GLY A 108 -4.59 0.04 4.26
CA GLY A 108 -3.96 1.23 4.85
C GLY A 108 -2.49 1.34 4.45
N TYR A 109 -1.81 2.37 4.96
CA TYR A 109 -0.37 2.55 4.73
C TYR A 109 0.46 1.42 5.35
N ALA A 110 -0.02 0.90 6.48
CA ALA A 110 0.34 -0.39 7.05
C ALA A 110 -0.89 -0.91 7.80
N GLY A 111 -1.06 -2.23 7.86
CA GLY A 111 -2.25 -2.81 8.51
C GLY A 111 -2.13 -4.30 8.79
N VAL A 112 -2.89 -4.77 9.78
CA VAL A 112 -3.23 -6.20 9.93
C VAL A 112 -4.75 -6.31 10.13
N ILE A 113 -5.35 -7.24 9.39
CA ILE A 113 -6.78 -7.59 9.49
C ILE A 113 -6.93 -9.09 9.60
N LYS A 114 -8.14 -9.53 9.95
CA LYS A 114 -8.56 -10.93 9.86
C LYS A 114 -9.53 -11.13 8.70
N PHE A 115 -9.41 -12.25 8.01
CA PHE A 115 -10.40 -12.71 7.04
C PHE A 115 -10.77 -14.15 7.35
N GLY A 116 -11.94 -14.36 7.95
CA GLY A 116 -12.21 -15.63 8.65
C GLY A 116 -11.23 -15.82 9.81
N ASN A 117 -10.50 -16.94 9.82
CA ASN A 117 -9.53 -17.27 10.86
C ASN A 117 -8.07 -16.90 10.52
N ILE A 118 -7.79 -16.41 9.30
CA ILE A 118 -6.42 -16.05 8.90
C ILE A 118 -6.13 -14.57 9.14
N ARG A 119 -4.88 -14.25 9.48
CA ARG A 119 -4.34 -12.89 9.66
C ARG A 119 -3.57 -12.45 8.42
N ILE A 120 -3.96 -11.30 7.89
CA ILE A 120 -3.34 -10.70 6.70
C ILE A 120 -2.73 -9.36 7.11
N GLY A 121 -1.40 -9.29 7.05
CA GLY A 121 -0.62 -8.09 7.28
C GLY A 121 -0.15 -7.47 5.96
N GLY A 122 0.22 -6.20 5.98
CA GLY A 122 0.85 -5.60 4.82
C GLY A 122 1.39 -4.20 5.01
N LEU A 123 2.30 -3.84 4.11
CA LEU A 123 3.01 -2.58 4.02
C LEU A 123 2.80 -2.00 2.62
N SER A 124 2.15 -0.84 2.55
CA SER A 124 1.91 -0.15 1.28
C SER A 124 3.12 0.70 0.87
N GLY A 125 3.30 0.86 -0.43
CA GLY A 125 4.29 1.75 -1.01
C GLY A 125 5.60 1.07 -1.42
N ILE A 126 6.51 1.91 -1.93
CA ILE A 126 7.86 1.51 -2.35
C ILE A 126 8.94 2.13 -1.46
N TYR A 127 10.10 1.49 -1.35
CA TYR A 127 11.17 1.95 -0.47
C TYR A 127 12.08 2.97 -1.17
N LYS A 128 12.29 4.12 -0.51
CA LYS A 128 13.37 5.06 -0.84
C LYS A 128 14.07 5.53 0.43
N SER A 129 15.39 5.40 0.47
CA SER A 129 16.21 5.73 1.64
C SER A 129 16.00 7.17 2.13
N ASN A 130 15.94 8.13 1.20
CA ASN A 130 15.90 9.56 1.52
C ASN A 130 14.57 9.98 2.18
N HIS A 131 13.49 9.21 1.98
CA HIS A 131 12.19 9.47 2.61
C HIS A 131 11.90 8.57 3.82
N TYR A 132 12.61 7.46 3.96
CA TYR A 132 12.30 6.44 4.96
C TYR A 132 12.23 6.99 6.39
N GLY A 133 13.19 7.83 6.78
CA GLY A 133 13.23 8.43 8.12
C GLY A 133 12.32 9.64 8.32
N LEU A 134 11.65 10.12 7.26
CA LEU A 134 10.79 11.31 7.34
C LEU A 134 9.38 10.93 7.84
N GLY A 135 8.59 11.94 8.19
CA GLY A 135 7.14 11.76 8.34
C GLY A 135 6.39 11.90 7.01
N HIS A 136 5.07 11.89 7.10
CA HIS A 136 4.14 12.20 6.02
C HIS A 136 3.82 13.70 6.06
N PHE A 137 4.54 14.50 5.28
CA PHE A 137 4.49 15.96 5.29
C PHE A 137 3.76 16.56 4.08
N GLU A 138 3.41 15.72 3.12
CA GLU A 138 2.86 16.07 1.82
C GLU A 138 1.51 16.75 1.96
N LYS A 139 1.22 17.72 1.08
CA LYS A 139 -0.04 18.48 1.14
C LYS A 139 -0.70 18.56 -0.22
N LEU A 140 -2.03 18.46 -0.24
CA LEU A 140 -2.82 18.70 -1.44
C LEU A 140 -2.90 20.19 -1.79
N PRO A 141 -2.88 20.56 -3.09
CA PRO A 141 -2.56 19.69 -4.23
C PRO A 141 -1.07 19.31 -4.24
N TYR A 142 -0.78 18.04 -4.52
CA TYR A 142 0.61 17.57 -4.54
C TYR A 142 1.39 18.24 -5.66
N ASN A 143 2.58 18.74 -5.33
CA ASN A 143 3.59 19.09 -6.31
C ASN A 143 4.32 17.82 -6.81
N GLU A 144 5.26 17.96 -7.74
CA GLU A 144 6.01 16.84 -8.31
C GLU A 144 6.86 16.05 -7.29
N ARG A 145 7.33 16.69 -6.21
CA ARG A 145 8.07 16.02 -5.14
C ARG A 145 7.11 15.30 -4.19
N ASP A 146 6.08 15.99 -3.72
CA ASP A 146 5.07 15.45 -2.81
C ASP A 146 4.36 14.22 -3.40
N ILE A 147 4.02 14.25 -4.71
CA ILE A 147 3.33 13.12 -5.34
C ILE A 147 4.20 11.86 -5.42
N ARG A 148 5.53 12.00 -5.42
CA ARG A 148 6.47 10.88 -5.34
C ARG A 148 6.65 10.42 -3.89
N SER A 149 6.80 11.35 -2.96
CA SER A 149 7.11 11.02 -1.58
C SER A 149 5.94 10.39 -0.81
N ILE A 150 4.68 10.70 -1.17
CA ILE A 150 3.48 10.27 -0.46
C ILE A 150 3.27 8.75 -0.42
N TYR A 151 3.77 8.02 -1.41
CA TYR A 151 3.67 6.56 -1.47
C TYR A 151 4.97 5.85 -1.06
N HIS A 152 6.02 6.58 -0.64
CA HIS A 152 7.22 5.93 -0.14
C HIS A 152 7.00 5.37 1.27
N VAL A 153 7.54 4.19 1.54
CA VAL A 153 7.51 3.56 2.87
C VAL A 153 8.14 4.48 3.90
N ARG A 154 7.49 4.65 5.06
CA ARG A 154 8.02 5.36 6.23
C ARG A 154 8.43 4.40 7.33
N GLU A 155 9.48 4.77 8.04
CA GLU A 155 9.97 4.04 9.21
C GLU A 155 8.87 3.89 10.26
N TYR A 156 8.05 4.91 10.48
CA TYR A 156 6.92 4.87 11.42
C TYR A 156 5.96 3.70 11.12
N ASP A 157 5.62 3.50 9.85
CA ASP A 157 4.71 2.44 9.41
C ASP A 157 5.32 1.05 9.63
N VAL A 158 6.62 0.92 9.34
CA VAL A 158 7.39 -0.30 9.60
C VAL A 158 7.52 -0.57 11.10
N HIS A 159 7.75 0.46 11.93
CA HIS A 159 7.89 0.30 13.36
C HIS A 159 6.61 -0.21 14.04
N LYS A 160 5.43 0.22 13.58
CA LYS A 160 4.15 -0.37 14.03
C LYS A 160 4.09 -1.87 13.71
N LEU A 161 4.43 -2.27 12.48
CA LEU A 161 4.41 -3.67 12.07
C LEU A 161 5.41 -4.52 12.86
N LYS A 162 6.57 -3.96 13.22
CA LYS A 162 7.55 -4.62 14.10
C LYS A 162 7.03 -4.90 15.52
N GLN A 163 5.91 -4.30 15.94
CA GLN A 163 5.29 -4.57 17.24
C GLN A 163 4.33 -5.76 17.23
N VAL A 164 4.07 -6.36 16.05
CA VAL A 164 3.16 -7.51 15.94
C VAL A 164 3.87 -8.75 16.49
N GLU A 165 3.26 -9.37 17.51
CA GLU A 165 3.79 -10.57 18.16
C GLU A 165 3.02 -11.83 17.74
N GLU A 166 1.71 -11.71 17.49
CA GLU A 166 0.94 -12.87 17.02
C GLU A 166 1.34 -13.26 15.59
N PRO A 167 1.27 -14.57 15.24
CA PRO A 167 1.60 -15.05 13.90
C PRO A 167 0.76 -14.39 12.81
N ILE A 168 1.38 -14.12 11.66
CA ILE A 168 0.72 -13.65 10.45
C ILE A 168 0.72 -14.79 9.43
N ASP A 169 -0.43 -15.05 8.80
CA ASP A 169 -0.52 -16.09 7.77
C ASP A 169 -0.04 -15.58 6.41
N ILE A 170 -0.47 -14.37 6.04
CA ILE A 170 -0.15 -13.73 4.77
C ILE A 170 0.39 -12.32 5.03
N PHE A 171 1.54 -11.99 4.46
CA PHE A 171 2.07 -10.63 4.46
C PHE A 171 2.20 -10.08 3.05
N LEU A 172 1.85 -8.81 2.86
CA LEU A 172 1.89 -8.12 1.57
C LEU A 172 2.89 -6.97 1.58
N SER A 173 3.69 -6.85 0.54
CA SER A 173 4.47 -5.64 0.24
C SER A 173 4.47 -5.40 -1.26
N HIS A 174 4.42 -4.15 -1.72
CA HIS A 174 4.47 -3.90 -3.16
C HIS A 174 5.85 -4.26 -3.73
N ASP A 175 6.89 -3.65 -3.16
CA ASP A 175 8.27 -4.00 -3.43
C ASP A 175 8.64 -5.37 -2.85
N TRP A 176 9.63 -6.00 -3.48
CA TRP A 176 10.18 -7.26 -2.98
C TRP A 176 11.07 -7.00 -1.77
N PRO A 177 11.14 -7.91 -0.79
CA PRO A 177 12.20 -7.91 0.20
C PRO A 177 13.57 -8.00 -0.46
N VAL A 178 14.52 -7.12 -0.09
CA VAL A 178 15.92 -7.26 -0.53
C VAL A 178 16.45 -8.64 -0.15
N GLY A 179 17.21 -9.28 -1.04
CA GLY A 179 17.82 -10.60 -0.83
C GLY A 179 16.87 -11.79 -1.11
N ILE A 180 15.59 -11.55 -1.42
CA ILE A 180 14.65 -12.66 -1.68
C ILE A 180 15.05 -13.53 -2.88
N THR A 181 15.85 -12.98 -3.79
CA THR A 181 16.37 -13.69 -4.96
C THR A 181 17.28 -14.86 -4.61
N ASP A 182 17.92 -14.82 -3.44
CA ASP A 182 18.83 -15.88 -2.97
C ASP A 182 18.07 -17.16 -2.58
N HIS A 183 16.75 -17.05 -2.43
CA HIS A 183 15.84 -18.11 -2.00
C HIS A 183 15.04 -18.75 -3.16
N GLY A 184 15.35 -18.41 -4.41
CA GLY A 184 14.65 -18.90 -5.61
C GLY A 184 15.57 -19.13 -6.81
N ASP A 185 14.99 -19.35 -8.00
CA ASP A 185 15.75 -19.56 -9.24
C ASP A 185 16.23 -18.23 -9.84
N VAL A 186 17.25 -17.63 -9.21
CA VAL A 186 17.88 -16.38 -9.67
C VAL A 186 18.42 -16.49 -11.10
N LYS A 187 18.89 -17.67 -11.52
CA LYS A 187 19.39 -17.90 -12.89
C LYS A 187 18.26 -17.70 -13.90
N SER A 188 17.07 -18.26 -13.64
CA SER A 188 15.92 -18.02 -14.50
C SER A 188 15.42 -16.58 -14.45
N LEU A 189 15.53 -15.90 -13.31
CA LEU A 189 15.18 -14.48 -13.20
C LEU A 189 16.09 -13.63 -14.09
N LEU A 190 17.41 -13.78 -13.95
CA LEU A 190 18.41 -13.01 -14.70
C LEU A 190 18.39 -13.30 -16.20
N ARG A 191 17.99 -14.50 -16.64
CA ARG A 191 17.72 -14.73 -18.08
C ARG A 191 16.58 -13.87 -18.63
N LYS A 192 15.59 -13.54 -17.80
CA LYS A 192 14.42 -12.73 -18.20
C LYS A 192 14.65 -11.23 -17.98
N LYS A 193 15.33 -10.86 -16.89
CA LYS A 193 15.66 -9.48 -16.52
C LYS A 193 17.15 -9.38 -16.15
N PRO A 194 18.06 -9.32 -17.15
CA PRO A 194 19.50 -9.29 -16.89
C PRO A 194 19.97 -8.06 -16.10
N PHE A 195 19.27 -6.94 -16.22
CA PHE A 195 19.59 -5.69 -15.53
C PHE A 195 19.48 -5.78 -14.00
N PHE A 196 18.76 -6.78 -13.47
CA PHE A 196 18.71 -7.03 -12.03
C PHE A 196 20.03 -7.59 -11.47
N GLU A 197 20.96 -8.05 -12.30
CA GLU A 197 22.21 -8.67 -11.83
C GLU A 197 23.04 -7.71 -10.95
N GLU A 198 23.14 -6.45 -11.36
CA GLU A 198 23.87 -5.42 -10.61
C GLU A 198 23.15 -5.07 -9.30
N GLU A 199 21.83 -4.84 -9.35
CA GLU A 199 21.04 -4.49 -8.18
C GLU A 199 20.97 -5.62 -7.14
N ILE A 200 20.95 -6.88 -7.58
CA ILE A 200 21.03 -8.05 -6.69
C ILE A 200 22.40 -8.11 -6.03
N ARG A 201 23.48 -7.95 -6.81
CA ARG A 201 24.86 -7.98 -6.30
C ARG A 201 25.11 -6.87 -5.28
N GLU A 202 24.52 -5.70 -5.48
CA GLU A 202 24.67 -4.53 -4.59
C GLU A 202 23.68 -4.52 -3.41
N GLY A 203 22.71 -5.43 -3.40
CA GLY A 203 21.67 -5.49 -2.37
C GLY A 203 20.73 -4.28 -2.41
N THR A 204 20.48 -3.75 -3.62
CA THR A 204 19.61 -2.60 -3.88
C THR A 204 18.29 -2.97 -4.55
N LEU A 205 18.15 -4.20 -5.09
CA LEU A 205 16.88 -4.68 -5.64
C LEU A 205 15.85 -4.92 -4.52
N GLY A 206 14.92 -3.98 -4.37
CA GLY A 206 13.78 -4.09 -3.47
C GLY A 206 13.88 -3.26 -2.18
N SER A 207 13.09 -3.64 -1.18
CA SER A 207 12.86 -2.91 0.05
C SER A 207 13.60 -3.53 1.24
N LYS A 208 14.55 -2.77 1.81
CA LYS A 208 15.26 -3.17 3.05
C LYS A 208 14.30 -3.32 4.23
N PRO A 209 13.34 -2.40 4.47
CA PRO A 209 12.38 -2.59 5.55
C PRO A 209 11.46 -3.80 5.35
N ALA A 210 11.12 -4.16 4.11
CA ALA A 210 10.38 -5.38 3.84
C ALA A 210 11.18 -6.64 4.20
N ALA A 211 12.49 -6.67 3.94
CA ALA A 211 13.37 -7.76 4.37
C ALA A 211 13.44 -7.89 5.90
N GLU A 212 13.56 -6.77 6.62
CA GLU A 212 13.53 -6.78 8.08
C GLU A 212 12.20 -7.33 8.64
N LEU A 213 11.07 -6.96 8.03
CA LEU A 213 9.76 -7.46 8.41
C LEU A 213 9.59 -8.95 8.08
N LEU A 214 10.12 -9.42 6.95
CA LEU A 214 10.10 -10.83 6.57
C LEU A 214 10.84 -11.70 7.59
N GLU A 215 12.04 -11.27 8.01
CA GLU A 215 12.85 -11.98 9.01
C GLU A 215 12.19 -11.98 10.40
N LEU A 216 11.54 -10.87 10.77
CA LEU A 216 10.91 -10.70 12.08
C LEU A 216 9.58 -11.44 12.18
N LEU A 217 8.67 -11.22 11.22
CA LEU A 217 7.28 -11.68 11.30
C LEU A 217 7.08 -13.10 10.79
N ARG A 218 7.98 -13.58 9.91
CA ARG A 218 8.06 -14.97 9.42
C ARG A 218 6.69 -15.54 8.99
N PRO A 219 5.94 -14.84 8.13
CA PRO A 219 4.60 -15.27 7.76
C PRO A 219 4.64 -16.57 6.94
N SER A 220 3.54 -17.32 6.89
CA SER A 220 3.47 -18.52 6.05
C SER A 220 3.60 -18.18 4.55
N TYR A 221 3.04 -17.04 4.15
CA TYR A 221 3.07 -16.53 2.78
C TYR A 221 3.51 -15.06 2.75
N TRP A 222 4.33 -14.72 1.76
CA TRP A 222 4.69 -13.35 1.44
C TRP A 222 4.38 -13.07 -0.03
N PHE A 223 3.55 -12.06 -0.31
CA PHE A 223 3.20 -11.68 -1.68
C PHE A 223 3.70 -10.28 -2.04
N SER A 224 4.28 -10.18 -3.23
CA SER A 224 4.78 -8.91 -3.78
C SER A 224 4.50 -8.72 -5.27
N ALA A 225 4.77 -7.52 -5.78
CA ALA A 225 4.58 -7.18 -7.18
C ALA A 225 5.70 -6.24 -7.67
N HIS A 226 5.34 -5.09 -8.23
CA HIS A 226 6.21 -4.00 -8.69
C HIS A 226 7.15 -4.35 -9.86
N LEU A 227 8.02 -5.35 -9.68
CA LEU A 227 9.09 -5.71 -10.63
C LEU A 227 8.61 -6.40 -11.92
N HIS A 228 7.29 -6.47 -12.15
CA HIS A 228 6.64 -6.98 -13.36
C HIS A 228 7.22 -8.31 -13.85
N CYS A 229 7.36 -9.27 -12.92
CA CYS A 229 7.71 -10.64 -13.24
C CYS A 229 7.25 -11.60 -12.15
N LYS A 230 6.94 -12.83 -12.56
CA LYS A 230 6.70 -13.92 -11.61
C LYS A 230 8.01 -14.48 -11.08
N PHE A 231 8.14 -14.50 -9.76
CA PHE A 231 9.22 -15.18 -9.05
C PHE A 231 8.67 -15.87 -7.81
N ALA A 232 9.20 -17.05 -7.52
CA ALA A 232 8.81 -17.83 -6.36
C ALA A 232 10.07 -18.24 -5.60
N ALA A 233 10.01 -18.15 -4.28
CA ALA A 233 11.11 -18.44 -3.39
C ALA A 233 10.63 -19.09 -2.09
N LEU A 234 11.52 -19.85 -1.44
CA LEU A 234 11.28 -20.47 -0.15
C LEU A 234 12.30 -19.95 0.86
N VAL A 235 11.83 -19.19 1.83
CA VAL A 235 12.69 -18.58 2.85
C VAL A 235 12.61 -19.43 4.10
N GLN A 236 13.72 -20.09 4.43
CA GLN A 236 13.85 -20.93 5.60
C GLN A 236 14.35 -20.09 6.79
N HIS A 237 13.54 -19.95 7.84
CA HIS A 237 13.86 -19.08 8.98
C HIS A 237 14.68 -19.81 10.05
N GLY A 238 15.99 -19.95 9.83
CA GLY A 238 16.87 -20.75 10.70
C GLY A 238 16.74 -22.26 10.46
N GLU A 239 17.62 -23.07 11.05
CA GLU A 239 17.76 -24.50 10.72
C GLU A 239 16.46 -25.31 10.91
N ASP A 240 15.72 -25.06 11.99
CA ASP A 240 14.48 -25.76 12.34
C ASP A 240 13.23 -24.84 12.36
N GLY A 241 13.32 -23.64 11.80
CA GLY A 241 12.22 -22.69 11.84
C GLY A 241 11.17 -22.87 10.74
N PRO A 242 10.12 -22.02 10.74
CA PRO A 242 9.10 -22.06 9.70
C PRO A 242 9.68 -21.65 8.34
N THR A 243 8.99 -22.06 7.27
CA THR A 243 9.31 -21.63 5.91
C THR A 243 8.27 -20.62 5.41
N THR A 244 8.71 -19.47 4.93
CA THR A 244 7.84 -18.52 4.21
C THR A 244 7.85 -18.85 2.72
N LYS A 245 6.66 -18.98 2.14
CA LYS A 245 6.46 -19.11 0.69
C LYS A 245 6.31 -17.72 0.07
N PHE A 246 7.35 -17.27 -0.63
CA PHE A 246 7.31 -16.01 -1.35
C PHE A 246 6.77 -16.21 -2.77
N LEU A 247 5.90 -15.32 -3.21
CA LEU A 247 5.43 -15.23 -4.59
C LEU A 247 5.32 -13.77 -5.00
N SER A 248 5.93 -13.44 -6.13
CA SER A 248 5.64 -12.21 -6.86
C SER A 248 4.96 -12.49 -8.18
N LEU A 249 4.17 -11.52 -8.65
CA LEU A 249 3.39 -11.63 -9.87
C LEU A 249 3.56 -10.38 -10.74
N ASP A 250 3.24 -10.54 -12.02
CA ASP A 250 3.31 -9.49 -13.04
C ASP A 250 2.05 -8.60 -13.02
N LYS A 251 1.98 -7.61 -13.90
CA LYS A 251 0.77 -6.79 -14.14
C LYS A 251 -0.20 -7.45 -15.10
N CYS A 252 -1.49 -7.09 -14.99
CA CYS A 252 -2.59 -7.59 -15.83
C CYS A 252 -2.39 -7.24 -17.33
N LEU A 253 -1.63 -8.07 -18.03
CA LEU A 253 -1.34 -7.93 -19.46
C LEU A 253 -1.39 -9.30 -20.16
N PRO A 254 -1.71 -9.33 -21.48
CA PRO A 254 -1.78 -10.58 -22.24
C PRO A 254 -0.48 -11.40 -22.16
N GLY A 255 -0.62 -12.71 -21.91
CA GLY A 255 0.51 -13.66 -21.86
C GLY A 255 1.41 -13.54 -20.62
N ARG A 256 1.03 -12.72 -19.64
CA ARG A 256 1.82 -12.46 -18.42
C ARG A 256 1.30 -13.25 -17.23
N ASN A 257 2.18 -13.51 -16.26
CA ASN A 257 1.85 -14.27 -15.06
C ASN A 257 1.42 -13.33 -13.92
N PHE A 258 0.27 -12.69 -14.08
CA PHE A 258 -0.21 -11.65 -13.16
C PHE A 258 -1.13 -12.16 -12.04
N LEU A 259 -1.60 -13.41 -12.16
CA LEU A 259 -2.62 -13.97 -11.29
C LEU A 259 -2.25 -15.40 -10.90
N GLN A 260 -2.45 -15.76 -9.64
CA GLN A 260 -2.33 -17.13 -9.15
C GLN A 260 -3.36 -17.41 -8.06
N VAL A 261 -4.09 -18.52 -8.18
CA VAL A 261 -4.96 -19.01 -7.11
C VAL A 261 -4.17 -19.96 -6.23
N ILE A 262 -4.24 -19.75 -4.92
CA ILE A 262 -3.65 -20.60 -3.91
C ILE A 262 -4.71 -21.12 -2.95
N GLU A 263 -4.43 -22.27 -2.37
CA GLU A 263 -5.24 -22.85 -1.30
C GLU A 263 -4.50 -22.67 0.03
N ILE A 264 -5.22 -22.11 1.00
CA ILE A 264 -4.74 -21.90 2.36
C ILE A 264 -5.69 -22.63 3.31
N GLU A 265 -5.10 -23.35 4.26
CA GLU A 265 -5.84 -24.03 5.32
C GLU A 265 -6.61 -23.01 6.16
N SER A 266 -7.90 -23.24 6.32
CA SER A 266 -8.79 -22.33 7.02
C SER A 266 -9.92 -23.12 7.66
N GLU A 267 -10.50 -22.58 8.74
CA GLU A 267 -11.73 -23.13 9.31
C GLU A 267 -12.92 -22.99 8.34
N PRO A 268 -13.99 -23.78 8.49
CA PRO A 268 -15.19 -23.64 7.67
C PRO A 268 -15.81 -22.23 7.77
N GLY A 269 -16.27 -21.69 6.64
CA GLY A 269 -16.84 -20.34 6.56
C GLY A 269 -18.19 -20.14 7.27
N PRO A 270 -18.74 -18.91 7.24
CA PRO A 270 -18.38 -17.82 6.32
C PRO A 270 -17.09 -17.08 6.70
N HIS A 271 -16.30 -16.73 5.70
CA HIS A 271 -15.11 -15.90 5.85
C HIS A 271 -15.51 -14.43 5.77
N GLU A 272 -15.37 -13.71 6.88
CA GLU A 272 -15.69 -12.28 6.95
C GLU A 272 -14.45 -11.48 7.33
N LEU A 273 -14.35 -10.26 6.80
CA LEU A 273 -13.30 -9.33 7.16
C LEU A 273 -13.58 -8.72 8.53
N GLN A 274 -12.58 -8.76 9.41
CA GLN A 274 -12.64 -8.26 10.77
C GLN A 274 -11.37 -7.46 11.12
N TYR A 275 -11.50 -6.47 11.98
CA TYR A 275 -10.37 -5.81 12.60
C TYR A 275 -9.55 -6.80 13.43
N ASP A 276 -8.23 -6.65 13.37
CA ASP A 276 -7.31 -7.37 14.23
C ASP A 276 -7.13 -6.64 15.58
N GLU A 277 -7.33 -7.36 16.68
CA GLU A 277 -7.28 -6.79 18.04
C GLU A 277 -5.89 -6.21 18.38
N GLU A 278 -4.82 -6.94 18.03
CA GLU A 278 -3.44 -6.52 18.31
C GLU A 278 -3.08 -5.30 17.47
N TRP A 279 -3.43 -5.30 16.18
CA TRP A 279 -3.16 -4.16 15.31
C TRP A 279 -3.88 -2.88 15.74
N LEU A 280 -5.14 -2.97 16.17
CA LEU A 280 -5.84 -1.81 16.71
C LEU A 280 -5.20 -1.31 18.03
N ALA A 281 -4.63 -2.21 18.84
CA ALA A 281 -3.89 -1.82 20.05
C ALA A 281 -2.58 -1.08 19.70
N ILE A 282 -1.82 -1.59 18.72
CA ILE A 282 -0.64 -0.93 18.18
C ILE A 282 -1.01 0.44 17.60
N THR A 283 -2.08 0.50 16.80
CA THR A 283 -2.59 1.76 16.22
C THR A 283 -2.91 2.78 17.30
N ARG A 284 -3.65 2.37 18.34
CA ARG A 284 -3.96 3.24 19.49
C ARG A 284 -2.71 3.75 20.19
N LYS A 285 -1.70 2.89 20.36
CA LYS A 285 -0.45 3.24 21.03
C LYS A 285 0.39 4.24 20.22
N PHE A 286 0.42 4.11 18.90
CA PHE A 286 1.30 4.90 18.03
C PHE A 286 0.64 6.18 17.51
N ASN A 287 -0.69 6.31 17.57
CA ASN A 287 -1.43 7.44 16.98
C ASN A 287 -0.88 8.82 17.36
N SER A 288 -0.57 9.03 18.64
CA SER A 288 -0.10 10.33 19.14
C SER A 288 1.30 10.73 18.64
N ILE A 289 2.05 9.80 18.07
CA ILE A 289 3.39 10.03 17.53
C ILE A 289 3.45 9.87 16.00
N LEU A 290 2.29 9.86 15.31
CA LEU A 290 2.23 9.88 13.85
C LEU A 290 3.02 11.09 13.31
N PRO A 291 4.14 10.89 12.58
CA PRO A 291 4.98 11.99 12.15
C PRO A 291 4.36 12.66 10.91
N LEU A 292 3.81 13.85 11.09
CA LEU A 292 3.16 14.63 10.01
C LEU A 292 4.03 15.78 9.47
N THR A 293 5.35 15.65 9.65
CA THR A 293 6.34 16.66 9.24
C THR A 293 7.56 15.95 8.65
N LYS A 294 8.52 16.70 8.09
CA LYS A 294 9.80 16.14 7.63
C LYS A 294 10.67 15.58 8.76
N ARG A 295 10.26 15.70 10.03
CA ARG A 295 11.00 15.16 11.17
C ARG A 295 10.65 13.69 11.39
N ARG A 296 11.66 12.90 11.78
CA ARG A 296 11.50 11.52 12.23
C ARG A 296 10.60 11.46 13.46
N ALA A 297 9.82 10.39 13.59
CA ALA A 297 9.01 10.15 14.78
C ALA A 297 9.92 9.98 16.03
N ASN A 298 9.45 10.51 17.16
CA ASN A 298 10.14 10.32 18.43
C ASN A 298 9.57 9.09 19.16
N TYR A 299 10.38 8.04 19.27
CA TYR A 299 10.03 6.79 19.95
C TYR A 299 10.46 6.75 21.43
N SER A 300 10.94 7.86 22.02
CA SER A 300 11.37 7.89 23.43
C SER A 300 10.29 7.39 24.38
N ASP A 301 9.02 7.70 24.07
CA ASP A 301 7.84 7.34 24.84
C ASP A 301 7.14 6.07 24.30
N ALA A 302 7.82 5.27 23.47
CA ALA A 302 7.30 4.01 22.92
C ALA A 302 7.73 2.77 23.73
N ARG A 303 8.47 2.91 24.84
CA ARG A 303 8.85 1.79 25.74
C ARG A 303 7.70 1.29 26.62
N PHE A 304 6.48 1.20 26.09
CA PHE A 304 5.31 0.86 26.88
C PHE A 304 4.64 -0.38 26.35
N ASP A 305 4.36 -1.25 27.32
CA ASP A 305 3.52 -2.42 27.24
C ASP A 305 2.18 -2.19 26.50
N ILE A 306 1.96 -2.91 25.40
CA ILE A 306 0.73 -2.85 24.61
C ILE A 306 -0.48 -3.52 25.31
N ARG A 307 -0.28 -4.24 26.43
CA ARG A 307 -1.34 -5.00 27.12
C ARG A 307 -2.53 -4.14 27.52
N GLU A 308 -2.31 -2.91 28.00
CA GLU A 308 -3.39 -2.00 28.37
C GLU A 308 -4.22 -1.58 27.14
N CYS A 309 -3.55 -1.19 26.06
CA CYS A 309 -4.21 -0.84 24.80
C CYS A 309 -4.99 -2.04 24.25
N ARG A 310 -4.42 -3.24 24.36
CA ARG A 310 -5.04 -4.48 23.91
C ARG A 310 -6.28 -4.85 24.71
N ASN A 311 -6.23 -4.74 26.03
CA ASN A 311 -7.41 -4.93 26.89
C ASN A 311 -8.52 -3.92 26.59
N PHE A 312 -8.16 -2.66 26.36
CA PHE A 312 -9.09 -1.62 25.97
C PHE A 312 -9.78 -1.96 24.64
N VAL A 313 -9.00 -2.27 23.59
CA VAL A 313 -9.51 -2.64 22.27
C VAL A 313 -10.40 -3.87 22.35
N ARG A 314 -9.97 -4.92 23.06
CA ARG A 314 -10.78 -6.13 23.27
C ARG A 314 -12.16 -5.81 23.82
N ASN A 315 -12.24 -4.93 24.82
CA ASN A 315 -13.52 -4.53 25.40
C ASN A 315 -14.40 -3.75 24.40
N LYS A 316 -13.81 -2.84 23.61
CA LYS A 316 -14.52 -2.12 22.55
C LYS A 316 -15.05 -3.08 21.47
N LEU A 317 -14.23 -4.03 21.01
CA LEU A 317 -14.61 -5.02 20.00
C LEU A 317 -15.66 -6.02 20.52
N LYS A 318 -15.63 -6.40 21.80
CA LYS A 318 -16.69 -7.22 22.41
C LYS A 318 -18.06 -6.53 22.42
N LEU A 319 -18.09 -5.21 22.60
CA LEU A 319 -19.32 -4.43 22.65
C LEU A 319 -19.86 -4.08 21.25
N ARG A 320 -18.99 -3.67 20.33
CA ARG A 320 -19.36 -3.15 19.00
C ARG A 320 -19.26 -4.19 17.88
N GLY A 321 -18.53 -5.29 18.11
CA GLY A 321 -18.17 -6.28 17.09
C GLY A 321 -16.95 -5.86 16.25
N ALA A 322 -16.25 -6.84 15.67
CA ALA A 322 -14.99 -6.63 14.97
C ALA A 322 -15.09 -6.25 13.48
N LYS A 323 -16.28 -6.26 12.88
CA LYS A 323 -16.45 -5.90 11.45
C LYS A 323 -16.04 -4.44 11.19
N PRO A 324 -15.35 -4.09 10.09
CA PRO A 324 -15.09 -2.68 9.82
C PRO A 324 -16.34 -1.84 9.64
N PHE A 325 -16.20 -0.52 9.77
CA PHE A 325 -17.28 0.41 9.44
C PHE A 325 -17.65 0.31 7.96
N ASN A 326 -18.92 0.53 7.62
CA ASN A 326 -19.40 0.37 6.25
C ASN A 326 -18.79 1.43 5.32
N PHE A 327 -18.67 1.08 4.04
CA PHE A 327 -18.26 2.00 2.99
C PHE A 327 -19.14 3.26 2.95
N VAL A 328 -18.50 4.43 2.81
CA VAL A 328 -19.16 5.71 2.57
C VAL A 328 -18.42 6.45 1.46
N ARG A 329 -19.18 6.96 0.48
CA ARG A 329 -18.62 7.83 -0.57
C ARG A 329 -18.28 9.20 -0.01
N THR A 330 -17.03 9.62 -0.15
CA THR A 330 -16.49 10.91 0.29
C THR A 330 -16.50 11.99 -0.80
N VAL A 331 -16.52 11.62 -2.09
CA VAL A 331 -16.50 12.57 -3.22
C VAL A 331 -17.45 12.14 -4.35
N PRO A 332 -17.87 13.06 -5.23
CA PRO A 332 -18.61 12.70 -6.44
C PRO A 332 -17.81 11.75 -7.34
N CYS A 333 -18.50 10.77 -7.93
CA CYS A 333 -17.90 9.83 -8.86
C CYS A 333 -17.69 10.48 -10.24
N HIS A 334 -16.80 9.90 -11.04
CA HIS A 334 -16.72 10.21 -12.46
C HIS A 334 -18.09 10.05 -13.14
N ASN A 335 -18.45 11.01 -13.97
CA ASN A 335 -19.63 10.94 -14.84
C ASN A 335 -19.19 11.26 -16.27
N ALA A 336 -19.26 10.28 -17.16
CA ALA A 336 -18.87 10.45 -18.56
C ALA A 336 -19.75 11.45 -19.32
N SER A 337 -20.98 11.69 -18.84
CA SER A 337 -21.99 12.53 -19.50
C SER A 337 -21.97 14.00 -19.06
N GLN A 338 -21.17 14.38 -18.07
CA GLN A 338 -21.07 15.78 -17.60
C GLN A 338 -19.65 16.33 -17.72
N PRO A 339 -19.48 17.58 -18.20
CA PRO A 339 -18.19 18.25 -18.11
C PRO A 339 -17.82 18.46 -16.64
N SER A 340 -16.54 18.28 -16.32
CA SER A 340 -16.02 18.40 -14.96
C SER A 340 -16.26 19.82 -14.42
N ALA A 341 -16.94 19.92 -13.28
CA ALA A 341 -16.95 21.15 -12.51
C ALA A 341 -15.53 21.44 -12.01
N ASN A 342 -15.06 22.68 -12.22
CA ASN A 342 -13.79 23.16 -11.66
C ASN A 342 -13.96 23.47 -10.16
N ASP A 343 -14.14 22.43 -9.35
CA ASP A 343 -14.13 22.59 -7.89
C ASP A 343 -12.68 22.54 -7.39
N ALA A 344 -12.24 23.63 -6.75
CA ALA A 344 -10.92 23.75 -6.14
C ALA A 344 -10.63 22.60 -5.14
N PHE A 345 -9.36 22.23 -4.95
CA PHE A 345 -8.99 21.29 -3.87
C PHE A 345 -9.33 21.90 -2.51
N SER A 346 -10.18 21.23 -1.74
CA SER A 346 -10.52 21.60 -0.37
C SER A 346 -9.64 20.90 0.67
N GLY A 347 -8.41 20.50 0.29
CA GLY A 347 -7.55 19.65 1.12
C GLY A 347 -8.02 18.18 1.15
N HIS A 348 -7.55 17.43 2.15
CA HIS A 348 -7.99 16.05 2.36
C HIS A 348 -9.43 15.99 2.85
N CYS A 349 -10.21 15.07 2.30
CA CYS A 349 -11.55 14.79 2.81
C CYS A 349 -11.43 13.89 4.04
N ARG A 350 -12.09 14.26 5.15
CA ARG A 350 -12.22 13.34 6.28
C ARG A 350 -13.11 12.17 5.87
N ASN A 351 -12.58 10.95 5.97
CA ASN A 351 -13.36 9.75 5.67
C ASN A 351 -14.21 9.37 6.89
N PRO A 352 -15.54 9.22 6.75
CA PRO A 352 -16.40 8.81 7.86
C PRO A 352 -16.01 7.46 8.49
N GLN A 353 -15.41 6.55 7.72
CA GLN A 353 -14.90 5.28 8.24
C GLN A 353 -13.71 5.49 9.18
N THR A 354 -12.78 6.35 8.78
CA THR A 354 -11.61 6.72 9.57
C THR A 354 -12.02 7.47 10.84
N GLU A 355 -12.94 8.42 10.74
CA GLU A 355 -13.48 9.14 11.90
C GLU A 355 -14.15 8.18 12.89
N ALA A 356 -14.98 7.25 12.41
CA ALA A 356 -15.64 6.26 13.26
C ALA A 356 -14.65 5.29 13.92
N LEU A 357 -13.59 4.89 13.22
CA LEU A 357 -12.51 4.06 13.77
C LEU A 357 -11.76 4.79 14.88
N LEU A 358 -11.34 6.03 14.64
CA LEU A 358 -10.64 6.82 15.65
C LEU A 358 -11.54 7.13 16.85
N GLN A 359 -12.84 7.36 16.63
CA GLN A 359 -13.81 7.51 17.71
C GLN A 359 -13.96 6.22 18.53
N LEU A 360 -14.07 5.05 17.88
CA LEU A 360 -14.11 3.74 18.56
C LEU A 360 -12.88 3.54 19.46
N LEU A 361 -11.73 3.97 18.96
CA LEU A 361 -10.45 3.88 19.65
C LEU A 361 -10.19 5.03 20.61
N GLU A 362 -11.07 6.03 20.74
CA GLU A 362 -10.85 7.25 21.53
C GLU A 362 -9.52 7.95 21.19
N LEU A 363 -9.34 8.25 19.89
CA LEU A 363 -8.16 8.87 19.31
C LEU A 363 -8.51 10.18 18.60
N GLU A 364 -7.53 11.09 18.54
CA GLU A 364 -7.60 12.31 17.74
C GLU A 364 -7.44 12.01 16.25
N TYR A 365 -8.16 12.76 15.41
CA TYR A 365 -8.01 12.76 13.95
C TYR A 365 -6.87 13.69 13.53
N LEU A 366 -5.76 13.10 13.05
CA LEU A 366 -4.53 13.85 12.75
C LEU A 366 -4.32 14.15 11.26
N LEU A 367 -5.09 13.55 10.34
CA LEU A 367 -4.80 13.56 8.90
C LEU A 367 -5.15 14.86 8.16
N ASP A 368 -5.74 15.85 8.83
CA ASP A 368 -6.16 17.13 8.21
C ASP A 368 -5.00 18.06 7.82
N GLY A 369 -3.80 17.78 8.32
CA GLY A 369 -2.66 18.67 8.17
C GLY A 369 -2.69 19.82 9.17
N THR A 370 -1.57 19.97 9.86
CA THR A 370 -1.21 21.03 10.80
C THR A 370 -1.48 22.43 10.25
N SER A 371 -2.51 23.08 10.79
CA SER A 371 -2.69 24.53 10.75
C SER A 371 -1.66 25.20 11.68
N GLY A 372 -0.37 25.19 11.32
CA GLY A 372 0.67 25.51 12.31
C GLY A 372 2.07 25.86 11.84
N SER A 373 2.24 26.50 10.67
CA SER A 373 3.28 27.52 10.43
C SER A 373 3.19 27.99 8.97
N ARG A 374 2.85 29.27 8.78
CA ARG A 374 3.02 29.96 7.50
C ARG A 374 4.51 30.23 7.33
N GLU A 375 5.17 29.52 6.42
CA GLU A 375 6.36 30.07 5.76
C GLU A 375 5.95 30.61 4.39
N LEU A 376 6.38 31.85 4.16
CA LEU A 376 6.03 32.69 3.04
C LEU A 376 6.99 32.45 1.86
N SER A 377 6.40 32.26 0.69
CA SER A 377 6.79 32.79 -0.63
C SER A 377 8.07 32.35 -1.35
N GLY A 378 7.89 32.14 -2.66
CA GLY A 378 8.87 32.18 -3.76
C GLY A 378 8.72 30.94 -4.64
N GLY A 379 8.46 30.95 -5.94
CA GLY A 379 8.41 31.95 -7.01
C GLY A 379 8.40 31.12 -8.31
N SER A 380 7.43 31.34 -9.21
CA SER A 380 7.24 30.49 -10.38
C SER A 380 8.22 30.82 -11.51
N THR A 381 8.81 29.80 -12.13
CA THR A 381 9.39 29.88 -13.48
C THR A 381 8.91 28.73 -14.33
N SER A 382 8.23 29.05 -15.43
CA SER A 382 7.80 28.12 -16.47
C SER A 382 8.94 27.81 -17.43
N SER A 383 9.18 26.53 -17.74
CA SER A 383 9.92 26.14 -18.95
C SER A 383 9.12 25.08 -19.71
N SER A 384 8.85 25.38 -20.97
CA SER A 384 8.14 24.54 -21.93
C SER A 384 9.15 23.72 -22.73
N PHE A 385 9.00 22.40 -22.79
CA PHE A 385 9.66 21.58 -23.79
C PHE A 385 8.70 20.56 -24.41
N ASN A 386 8.62 20.62 -25.75
CA ASN A 386 7.93 19.67 -26.61
C ASN A 386 8.75 18.38 -26.75
N TYR A 387 8.09 17.22 -26.76
CA TYR A 387 8.65 16.02 -27.38
C TYR A 387 7.60 15.22 -28.14
N SER A 388 7.98 14.80 -29.34
CA SER A 388 7.24 13.96 -30.29
C SER A 388 7.54 12.47 -30.02
N SER A 389 6.52 11.62 -30.24
CA SER A 389 6.46 10.18 -30.60
C SER A 389 7.82 9.43 -30.69
N GLU A 390 8.04 8.24 -30.14
CA GLU A 390 7.28 6.96 -30.25
C GLU A 390 7.59 6.02 -29.05
N ASP A 391 6.75 4.99 -28.89
CA ASP A 391 6.72 3.88 -27.93
C ASP A 391 7.96 3.63 -27.04
N ILE A 392 7.75 3.68 -25.71
CA ILE A 392 8.73 3.30 -24.67
C ILE A 392 8.10 2.19 -23.79
N PRO A 393 8.83 1.10 -23.47
CA PRO A 393 8.37 0.10 -22.52
C PRO A 393 8.17 0.77 -21.16
N ILE A 394 7.02 0.54 -20.52
CA ILE A 394 6.84 0.82 -19.08
C ILE A 394 7.66 -0.25 -18.32
N ASP A 395 8.97 -0.16 -18.42
CA ASP A 395 9.88 -0.47 -17.33
C ASP A 395 10.03 0.85 -16.57
N ASP A 396 9.84 0.78 -15.25
CA ASP A 396 9.88 1.91 -14.35
C ASP A 396 11.07 2.80 -14.69
N VAL A 397 10.78 4.05 -15.04
CA VAL A 397 11.82 5.08 -14.97
C VAL A 397 12.32 5.00 -13.54
N ASN A 398 13.54 4.48 -13.38
CA ASN A 398 14.33 4.71 -12.17
C ASN A 398 14.05 6.15 -11.76
N ASP A 399 13.50 6.36 -10.56
CA ASP A 399 13.41 7.70 -9.99
C ASP A 399 14.84 8.23 -10.00
N VAL A 400 15.18 8.96 -11.07
CA VAL A 400 16.51 9.53 -11.25
C VAL A 400 16.62 10.52 -10.11
N ASP A 401 17.60 10.31 -9.24
CA ASP A 401 17.89 11.21 -8.13
C ASP A 401 17.87 12.65 -8.66
N ASP A 402 17.03 13.50 -8.08
CA ASP A 402 17.04 14.94 -8.34
C ASP A 402 18.41 15.44 -7.80
N PRO A 403 19.37 15.83 -8.67
CA PRO A 403 20.73 16.14 -8.23
C PRO A 403 20.82 17.41 -7.34
N ASP A 404 19.70 18.11 -7.15
CA ASP A 404 19.60 19.34 -6.36
C ASP A 404 19.31 19.12 -4.85
N GLU A 405 19.28 17.87 -4.34
CA GLU A 405 19.09 17.59 -2.89
C GLU A 405 20.37 17.37 -2.08
N ALA A 406 21.54 17.76 -2.60
CA ALA A 406 22.77 17.85 -1.81
C ALA A 406 23.02 19.30 -1.36
N GLY A 407 22.57 19.67 -0.15
CA GLY A 407 23.00 20.93 0.47
C GLY A 407 22.19 21.39 1.69
N ASP A 408 22.67 21.03 2.88
CA ASP A 408 23.05 21.97 3.96
C ASP A 408 23.49 21.16 5.17
N GLY A 409 24.73 20.67 5.11
CA GLY A 409 25.45 20.16 6.27
C GLY A 409 26.27 21.30 6.87
N ASP A 410 25.91 21.72 8.07
CA ASP A 410 26.70 22.66 8.89
C ASP A 410 28.16 22.19 8.98
N SER A 411 29.06 22.95 8.38
CA SER A 411 30.49 22.86 8.64
C SER A 411 30.81 23.62 9.93
N GLU A 412 30.87 22.92 11.07
CA GLU A 412 31.51 23.45 12.26
C GLU A 412 33.03 23.52 12.05
N ASN A 413 33.52 24.75 11.94
CA ASN A 413 34.93 25.11 12.08
C ASN A 413 35.34 24.93 13.55
N GLU A 414 36.20 23.95 13.86
CA GLU A 414 37.05 24.01 15.04
C GLU A 414 38.44 24.54 14.66
N GLN A 415 38.66 25.82 14.94
CA GLN A 415 39.98 26.37 15.25
C GLN A 415 40.14 26.35 16.77
N THR A 416 41.00 25.49 17.29
CA THR A 416 42.14 25.82 18.19
C THR A 416 42.95 24.58 18.52
#